data_AF-R5KM16-F1
#
_entry.id   AF-R5KM16-F1
#
_cell.length_a   1.000
_cell.length_b   1.000
_cell.length_c   1.000
_cell.angle_alpha   90.00
_cell.angle_beta   90.00
_cell.angle_gamma   90.00
#
_symmetry.space_group_name_H-M   'P 1'
#
loop_
_entity.id
_entity.type
_entity.pdbx_description
1 polymer ?
#
loop_
_entity_poly.entity_id
_entity_poly.type
_entity_poly.pdbx_seq_one_letter_code
_entity_poly.pdbx_strand_id
1 'polypeptide(L)'
;MGLLGINGTGGNQEISAASGKQKTENINFTPKPISIMTEQDGIGRVKQTINDKYKEFDNSVNNSVLGGKFLSEKDLLKQGFTKSKFMDKNGGVYYEKNGESIRVMNPRLFGEGKSLTYENKNMSHFVTYDDSGKETGGIVQIKQPDGTIKVYKYDVDIEGNKFIKSVKASQNDYFAAYE
;
A
#
# COMPACT_ATOMS: atom_id res chain seq x y z
N MET A 1 -10.50 49.99 14.56
CA MET A 1 -11.34 50.64 15.58
C MET A 1 -12.78 50.38 15.17
N GLY A 2 -13.41 49.28 15.59
CA GLY A 2 -14.11 49.13 16.88
C GLY A 2 -15.62 49.28 16.59
N LEU A 3 -16.39 48.19 16.44
CA LEU A 3 -17.08 47.35 17.45
C LEU A 3 -18.52 47.81 17.76
N LEU A 4 -19.42 46.80 17.87
CA LEU A 4 -20.77 46.75 18.50
C LEU A 4 -21.96 47.17 17.61
N GLY A 5 -23.12 46.49 17.58
CA GLY A 5 -23.61 45.31 18.30
C GLY A 5 -25.11 45.06 18.00
N ILE A 6 -25.46 43.78 17.80
CA ILE A 6 -26.68 43.02 18.16
C ILE A 6 -27.93 43.69 18.76
N ASN A 7 -29.11 43.34 18.20
CA ASN A 7 -30.32 42.74 18.82
C ASN A 7 -31.52 42.86 17.82
N GLY A 8 -32.44 41.93 17.59
CA GLY A 8 -32.77 40.62 18.16
C GLY A 8 -34.30 40.42 18.10
N THR A 9 -34.81 39.30 17.56
CA THR A 9 -36.14 38.65 17.81
C THR A 9 -36.18 37.40 16.90
N GLY A 10 -36.39 36.16 17.31
CA GLY A 10 -37.30 35.64 18.32
C GLY A 10 -38.38 34.82 17.61
N GLY A 11 -38.18 33.51 17.45
CA GLY A 11 -39.14 32.63 16.77
C GLY A 11 -38.74 31.16 16.87
N ASN A 12 -39.23 30.50 17.92
CA ASN A 12 -39.17 29.04 18.07
C ASN A 12 -39.90 28.37 16.91
N GLN A 13 -39.22 27.51 16.15
CA GLN A 13 -39.88 26.49 15.35
C GLN A 13 -39.39 25.12 15.82
N GLU A 14 -40.36 24.34 16.32
CA GLU A 14 -40.24 22.94 16.67
C GLU A 14 -39.67 22.16 15.48
N ILE A 15 -38.55 21.48 15.68
CA ILE A 15 -37.98 20.60 14.68
C ILE A 15 -38.82 19.31 14.70
N SER A 16 -39.69 19.18 13.71
CA SER A 16 -40.47 17.97 13.48
C SER A 16 -39.53 16.79 13.22
N ALA A 17 -39.79 15.64 13.85
CA ALA A 17 -39.04 14.41 13.65
C ALA A 17 -39.22 13.90 12.20
N ALA A 18 -38.28 14.26 11.32
CA ALA A 18 -38.20 13.70 9.99
C ALA A 18 -37.66 12.26 10.08
N SER A 19 -38.59 11.32 10.10
CA SER A 19 -38.39 9.91 9.75
C SER A 19 -37.83 9.83 8.33
N GLY A 20 -36.51 9.94 8.21
CA GLY A 20 -35.75 9.64 7.01
C GLY A 20 -34.84 8.48 7.35
N LYS A 21 -35.13 7.28 6.81
CA LYS A 21 -34.19 6.17 6.81
C LYS A 21 -32.88 6.71 6.24
N GLN A 22 -31.85 6.84 7.08
CA GLN A 22 -30.49 7.11 6.60
C GLN A 22 -30.15 5.95 5.66
N LYS A 23 -30.15 6.26 4.36
CA LYS A 23 -29.58 5.39 3.36
C LYS A 23 -28.10 5.34 3.69
N THR A 24 -27.68 4.28 4.39
CA THR A 24 -26.28 3.92 4.52
C THR A 24 -25.83 3.61 3.10
N GLU A 25 -25.31 4.62 2.41
CA GLU A 25 -24.55 4.36 1.20
C GLU A 25 -23.34 3.60 1.68
N ASN A 26 -23.37 2.27 1.53
CA ASN A 26 -22.17 1.47 1.53
C ASN A 26 -21.29 2.10 0.45
N ILE A 27 -20.36 2.95 0.87
CA ILE A 27 -19.27 3.40 0.04
C ILE A 27 -18.46 2.13 -0.18
N ASN A 28 -18.84 1.36 -1.21
CA ASN A 28 -17.99 0.33 -1.76
C ASN A 28 -16.78 1.09 -2.29
N PHE A 29 -15.78 1.24 -1.43
CA PHE A 29 -14.47 1.73 -1.82
C PHE A 29 -13.91 0.65 -2.73
N THR A 30 -14.23 0.76 -4.01
CA THR A 30 -13.48 0.11 -5.07
C THR A 30 -12.22 0.95 -5.16
N PRO A 31 -11.05 0.44 -4.70
CA PRO A 31 -9.82 1.17 -4.88
C PRO A 31 -9.70 1.49 -6.37
N LYS A 32 -9.70 2.78 -6.71
CA LYS A 32 -9.30 3.22 -8.05
C LYS A 32 -7.91 2.65 -8.29
N PRO A 33 -7.60 2.08 -9.47
CA PRO A 33 -6.24 1.64 -9.75
C PRO A 33 -5.31 2.85 -9.57
N ILE A 34 -4.42 2.77 -8.58
CA ILE A 34 -3.46 3.84 -8.24
C ILE A 34 -2.31 3.87 -9.28
N SER A 35 -2.24 2.88 -10.17
CA SER A 35 -1.16 2.75 -11.14
C SER A 35 -1.45 3.52 -12.45
N ILE A 36 -1.07 4.80 -12.52
CA ILE A 36 -0.71 5.38 -13.82
C ILE A 36 0.68 4.85 -14.16
N MET A 37 0.74 3.76 -14.93
CA MET A 37 2.01 3.14 -15.34
C MET A 37 2.58 3.89 -16.55
N THR A 38 3.82 4.33 -16.45
CA THR A 38 4.52 4.92 -17.59
C THR A 38 5.88 4.28 -17.77
N GLU A 39 6.17 3.83 -18.98
CA GLU A 39 7.52 3.48 -19.37
C GLU A 39 8.30 4.79 -19.62
N GLN A 40 9.48 4.92 -19.03
CA GLN A 40 10.36 6.07 -19.26
C GLN A 40 11.21 5.77 -20.50
N ASP A 41 10.85 6.33 -21.65
CA ASP A 41 11.74 6.33 -22.82
C ASP A 41 12.92 7.29 -22.57
N GLY A 42 14.08 6.99 -23.18
CA GLY A 42 15.39 7.63 -22.93
C GLY A 42 15.48 9.16 -23.13
N ILE A 43 14.37 9.85 -23.38
CA ILE A 43 14.28 11.31 -23.58
C ILE A 43 13.29 11.95 -22.57
N GLY A 44 13.07 11.33 -21.40
CA GLY A 44 12.27 11.92 -20.32
C GLY A 44 10.78 12.12 -20.65
N ARG A 45 10.27 11.47 -21.70
CA ARG A 45 8.86 11.45 -22.04
C ARG A 45 8.19 10.25 -21.37
N VAL A 46 7.27 10.57 -20.47
CA VAL A 46 6.41 9.67 -19.72
C VAL A 46 5.28 9.22 -20.65
N LYS A 47 5.34 7.99 -21.18
CA LYS A 47 4.27 7.46 -22.05
C LYS A 47 3.21 6.79 -21.15
N GLN A 48 2.12 7.50 -20.91
CA GLN A 48 0.98 6.99 -20.13
C GLN A 48 0.37 5.81 -20.87
N THR A 49 0.59 4.60 -20.37
CA THR A 49 0.10 3.39 -21.03
C THR A 49 -0.55 2.52 -19.98
N ILE A 50 -1.88 2.48 -19.95
CA ILE A 50 -2.62 1.40 -19.28
C ILE A 50 -2.42 0.18 -20.18
N ASN A 51 -1.25 -0.46 -20.08
CA ASN A 51 -0.84 -1.50 -21.01
C ASN A 51 -1.20 -2.84 -20.39
N ASP A 52 -2.05 -3.64 -21.05
CA ASP A 52 -2.35 -5.03 -20.67
C ASP A 52 -1.08 -5.85 -20.35
N LYS A 53 0.06 -5.42 -20.91
CA LYS A 53 1.43 -5.87 -20.65
C LYS A 53 1.79 -6.05 -19.17
N TYR A 54 1.26 -5.23 -18.25
CA TYR A 54 1.61 -5.27 -16.82
C TYR A 54 0.42 -5.50 -15.88
N LYS A 55 -0.70 -5.97 -16.42
CA LYS A 55 -1.91 -6.30 -15.64
C LYS A 55 -1.64 -7.24 -14.46
N GLU A 56 -0.68 -8.14 -14.64
CA GLU A 56 -0.25 -9.08 -13.60
C GLU A 56 0.36 -8.35 -12.39
N PHE A 57 1.24 -7.38 -12.63
CA PHE A 57 1.80 -6.54 -11.58
C PHE A 57 0.69 -5.75 -10.87
N ASP A 58 -0.20 -5.11 -11.62
CA ASP A 58 -1.29 -4.31 -11.03
C ASP A 58 -2.21 -5.16 -10.16
N ASN A 59 -2.56 -6.36 -10.62
CA ASN A 59 -3.35 -7.30 -9.83
C ASN A 59 -2.60 -7.68 -8.54
N SER A 60 -1.30 -7.96 -8.60
CA SER A 60 -0.51 -8.32 -7.42
C SER A 60 -0.35 -7.17 -6.42
N VAL A 61 -0.11 -5.95 -6.88
CA VAL A 61 -0.05 -4.78 -5.99
C VAL A 61 -1.40 -4.52 -5.33
N ASN A 62 -2.50 -4.62 -6.09
CA ASN A 62 -3.84 -4.40 -5.54
C ASN A 62 -4.31 -5.53 -4.61
N ASN A 63 -3.80 -6.75 -4.78
CA ASN A 63 -4.04 -7.88 -3.88
C ASN A 63 -3.10 -7.86 -2.67
N SER A 64 -2.05 -7.04 -2.70
CA SER A 64 -1.22 -6.82 -1.52
C SER A 64 -1.97 -5.95 -0.52
N VAL A 65 -1.83 -6.30 0.76
CA VAL A 65 -2.29 -5.45 1.87
C VAL A 65 -1.41 -4.20 2.04
N LEU A 66 -0.23 -4.18 1.42
CA LEU A 66 0.65 -3.01 1.41
C LEU A 66 0.14 -1.96 0.42
N GLY A 67 0.34 -0.69 0.73
CA GLY A 67 -0.07 0.42 -0.13
C GLY A 67 0.78 1.66 0.08
N GLY A 68 0.29 2.81 -0.37
CA GLY A 68 1.05 4.07 -0.37
C GLY A 68 1.46 4.61 1.01
N LYS A 69 1.04 3.95 2.11
CA LYS A 69 1.37 4.33 3.49
C LYS A 69 1.91 3.14 4.27
N PHE A 70 2.92 3.41 5.08
CA PHE A 70 3.49 2.44 6.00
C PHE A 70 2.45 1.98 7.04
N LEU A 71 2.30 0.67 7.19
CA LEU A 71 1.44 0.05 8.20
C LEU A 71 2.22 -0.14 9.52
N SER A 72 1.74 0.50 10.59
CA SER A 72 2.28 0.29 11.92
C SER A 72 1.78 -1.02 12.54
N GLU A 73 2.42 -1.47 13.62
CA GLU A 73 1.93 -2.61 14.42
C GLU A 73 0.45 -2.49 14.75
N LYS A 74 0.00 -1.30 15.19
CA LYS A 74 -1.40 -1.04 15.51
C LYS A 74 -2.33 -1.27 14.31
N ASP A 75 -1.90 -0.86 13.12
CA ASP A 75 -2.68 -1.02 11.89
C ASP A 75 -2.78 -2.49 11.50
N LEU A 76 -1.68 -3.24 11.60
CA LEU A 76 -1.64 -4.68 11.33
C LEU A 76 -2.52 -5.48 12.29
N LEU A 77 -2.43 -5.18 13.59
CA LEU A 77 -3.29 -5.82 14.60
C LEU A 77 -4.78 -5.52 14.35
N LYS A 78 -5.12 -4.28 13.96
CA LYS A 78 -6.50 -3.89 13.60
C LYS A 78 -7.00 -4.63 12.36
N GLN A 79 -6.11 -4.96 11.43
CA GLN A 79 -6.42 -5.76 10.25
C GLN A 79 -6.50 -7.27 10.55
N GLY A 80 -6.27 -7.68 11.80
CA GLY A 80 -6.38 -9.06 12.26
C GLY A 80 -5.11 -9.88 12.05
N PHE A 81 -3.97 -9.26 11.80
CA PHE A 81 -2.69 -9.95 11.85
C PHE A 81 -2.26 -10.20 13.29
N THR A 82 -1.61 -11.33 13.52
CA THR A 82 -1.03 -11.68 14.83
C THR A 82 0.47 -11.51 14.78
N LYS A 83 1.01 -10.77 15.75
CA LYS A 83 2.46 -10.55 15.87
C LYS A 83 3.17 -11.85 16.27
N SER A 84 4.21 -12.20 15.52
CA SER A 84 5.13 -13.28 15.86
C SER A 84 5.93 -12.92 17.11
N LYS A 85 6.26 -13.94 17.91
CA LYS A 85 7.15 -13.78 19.07
C LYS A 85 8.61 -13.63 18.66
N PHE A 86 8.92 -13.87 17.38
CA PHE A 86 10.27 -13.90 16.85
C PHE A 86 10.57 -12.66 16.00
N MET A 87 11.82 -12.21 16.10
CA MET A 87 12.43 -11.18 15.27
C MET A 87 13.59 -11.83 14.52
N ASP A 88 13.74 -11.55 13.23
CA ASP A 88 14.90 -12.04 12.49
C ASP A 88 16.19 -11.29 12.84
N LYS A 89 17.32 -11.83 12.38
CA LYS A 89 18.66 -11.27 12.62
C LYS A 89 18.83 -9.85 12.07
N ASN A 90 17.97 -9.42 11.15
CA ASN A 90 17.97 -8.09 10.55
C ASN A 90 16.97 -7.15 11.24
N GLY A 91 16.42 -7.53 12.40
CA GLY A 91 15.48 -6.71 13.17
C GLY A 91 14.04 -6.73 12.64
N GLY A 92 13.73 -7.60 11.69
CA GLY A 92 12.40 -7.74 11.11
C GLY A 92 11.45 -8.46 12.06
N VAL A 93 10.27 -7.87 12.29
CA VAL A 93 9.20 -8.48 13.10
C VAL A 93 8.09 -8.97 12.18
N TYR A 94 7.64 -10.20 12.36
CA TYR A 94 6.65 -10.83 11.49
C TYR A 94 5.23 -10.73 12.06
N TYR A 95 4.26 -10.60 11.17
CA TYR A 95 2.83 -10.54 11.46
C TYR A 95 2.11 -11.47 10.51
N GLU A 96 1.30 -12.39 11.04
CA GLU A 96 0.71 -13.47 10.24
C GLU A 96 -0.82 -13.46 10.31
N LYS A 97 -1.45 -13.83 9.18
CA LYS A 97 -2.90 -13.97 9.07
C LYS A 97 -3.23 -14.92 7.91
N ASN A 98 -3.95 -16.00 8.16
CA ASN A 98 -4.52 -16.87 7.12
C ASN A 98 -3.52 -17.34 6.04
N GLY A 99 -2.27 -17.64 6.41
CA GLY A 99 -1.22 -18.05 5.46
C GLY A 99 -0.57 -16.88 4.69
N GLU A 100 -0.87 -15.64 5.08
CA GLU A 100 -0.18 -14.43 4.67
C GLU A 100 0.75 -13.96 5.79
N SER A 101 1.90 -13.39 5.43
CA SER A 101 2.87 -12.84 6.36
C SER A 101 3.26 -11.42 5.97
N ILE A 102 3.46 -10.55 6.96
CA ILE A 102 4.05 -9.23 6.79
C ILE A 102 5.26 -9.13 7.70
N ARG A 103 6.43 -8.97 7.08
CA ARG A 103 7.67 -8.61 7.75
C ARG A 103 7.77 -7.10 7.84
N VAL A 104 7.80 -6.59 9.06
CA VAL A 104 7.99 -5.17 9.36
C VAL A 104 9.45 -4.93 9.70
N MET A 105 10.13 -4.11 8.91
CA MET A 105 11.47 -3.64 9.21
C MET A 105 11.45 -2.13 9.38
N ASN A 106 11.76 -1.69 10.61
CA ASN A 106 11.82 -0.28 10.96
C ASN A 106 13.22 -0.03 11.52
N PRO A 107 14.19 0.47 10.72
CA PRO A 107 15.55 0.70 11.17
C PRO A 107 15.61 1.93 12.08
N ARG A 108 14.99 1.85 13.25
CA ARG A 108 15.19 2.82 14.33
C ARG A 108 16.53 2.67 15.04
N LEU A 109 17.33 1.65 14.71
CA LEU A 109 18.63 1.45 15.35
C LEU A 109 19.81 2.04 14.55
N PHE A 110 19.89 1.96 13.21
CA PHE A 110 21.11 2.38 12.47
C PHE A 110 20.96 2.83 11.00
N GLY A 111 19.79 3.20 10.48
CA GLY A 111 19.71 3.63 9.07
C GLY A 111 18.39 4.25 8.62
N GLU A 112 18.43 4.95 7.49
CA GLU A 112 17.28 5.59 6.86
C GLU A 112 16.38 4.55 6.14
N GLY A 113 15.06 4.74 6.24
CA GLY A 113 14.06 4.04 5.42
C GLY A 113 13.31 2.90 6.10
N LYS A 114 11.98 2.98 6.17
CA LYS A 114 11.12 1.88 6.68
C LYS A 114 10.78 0.95 5.53
N SER A 115 10.59 -0.34 5.79
CA SER A 115 10.11 -1.26 4.77
C SER A 115 9.14 -2.30 5.30
N LEU A 116 8.26 -2.75 4.41
CA LEU A 116 7.35 -3.86 4.64
C LEU A 116 7.57 -4.90 3.56
N THR A 117 7.61 -6.18 3.93
CA THR A 117 7.51 -7.29 2.99
C THR A 117 6.23 -8.04 3.28
N TYR A 118 5.32 -8.09 2.32
CA TYR A 118 4.15 -8.96 2.36
C TYR A 118 4.43 -10.22 1.56
N GLU A 119 4.02 -11.37 2.06
CA GLU A 119 4.19 -12.65 1.40
C GLU A 119 2.92 -13.49 1.52
N ASN A 120 2.58 -14.16 0.43
CA ASN A 120 1.60 -15.24 0.39
C ASN A 120 2.13 -16.35 -0.52
N LYS A 121 1.34 -17.43 -0.66
CA LYS A 121 1.73 -18.60 -1.47
C LYS A 121 2.14 -18.31 -2.93
N ASN A 122 1.63 -17.23 -3.53
CA ASN A 122 1.77 -16.93 -4.95
C ASN A 122 2.66 -15.72 -5.25
N MET A 123 2.89 -14.85 -4.26
CA MET A 123 3.62 -13.61 -4.46
C MET A 123 4.32 -13.11 -3.21
N SER A 124 5.34 -12.29 -3.44
CA SER A 124 5.96 -11.45 -2.42
C SER A 124 5.99 -10.00 -2.89
N HIS A 125 5.74 -9.07 -1.98
CA HIS A 125 5.73 -7.63 -2.24
C HIS A 125 6.55 -6.92 -1.17
N PHE A 126 7.71 -6.44 -1.58
CA PHE A 126 8.57 -5.60 -0.77
C PHE A 126 8.34 -4.14 -1.13
N VAL A 127 8.15 -3.30 -0.11
CA VAL A 127 7.88 -1.86 -0.27
C VAL A 127 8.78 -1.07 0.65
N THR A 128 9.41 -0.03 0.10
CA THR A 128 10.18 0.96 0.85
C THR A 128 9.37 2.22 1.06
N TYR A 129 9.59 2.85 2.21
CA TYR A 129 8.91 4.07 2.63
C TYR A 129 9.92 5.09 3.12
N ASP A 130 9.63 6.36 2.88
CA ASP A 130 10.35 7.47 3.47
C ASP A 130 10.04 7.62 4.98
N ASP A 131 10.66 8.60 5.62
CA ASP A 131 10.49 8.86 7.05
C ASP A 131 9.05 9.28 7.42
N SER A 132 8.35 9.93 6.48
CA SER A 132 6.93 10.29 6.63
C SER A 132 6.00 9.08 6.50
N GLY A 133 6.54 7.94 6.09
CA GLY A 133 5.80 6.70 5.87
C GLY A 133 5.10 6.67 4.51
N LYS A 134 5.50 7.53 3.56
CA LYS A 134 5.02 7.50 2.19
C LYS A 134 5.86 6.52 1.38
N GLU A 135 5.19 5.76 0.54
CA GLU A 135 5.85 4.80 -0.34
C GLU A 135 6.81 5.48 -1.34
N THR A 136 7.98 4.89 -1.52
CA THR A 136 9.02 5.36 -2.45
C THR A 136 9.30 4.40 -3.61
N GLY A 137 8.91 3.13 -3.46
CA GLY A 137 9.17 2.09 -4.45
C GLY A 137 9.08 0.70 -3.86
N GLY A 138 9.39 -0.30 -4.68
CA GLY A 138 9.31 -1.67 -4.24
C GLY A 138 9.71 -2.71 -5.27
N ILE A 139 9.55 -3.97 -4.85
CA ILE A 139 9.77 -5.15 -5.66
C ILE A 139 8.56 -6.07 -5.49
N VAL A 140 7.98 -6.50 -6.59
CA VAL A 140 6.92 -7.53 -6.60
C VAL A 140 7.48 -8.78 -7.28
N GLN A 141 7.36 -9.92 -6.60
CA GLN A 141 7.66 -11.24 -7.15
C GLN A 141 6.37 -12.02 -7.31
N ILE A 142 6.18 -12.64 -8.46
CA ILE A 142 4.97 -13.42 -8.78
C ILE A 142 5.38 -14.79 -9.30
N LYS A 143 4.98 -15.84 -8.58
CA LYS A 143 5.19 -17.23 -8.99
C LYS A 143 4.27 -17.55 -10.16
N GLN A 144 4.87 -17.95 -11.28
CA GLN A 144 4.17 -18.36 -12.48
C GLN A 144 3.76 -19.84 -12.38
N PRO A 145 2.75 -20.28 -13.15
CA PRO A 145 2.35 -21.69 -13.18
C PRO A 145 3.44 -22.66 -13.65
N ASP A 146 4.40 -22.20 -14.45
CA ASP A 146 5.54 -22.98 -14.94
C ASP A 146 6.71 -23.07 -13.93
N GLY A 147 6.52 -22.52 -12.73
CA GLY A 147 7.53 -22.48 -11.66
C GLY A 147 8.54 -21.33 -11.78
N THR A 148 8.50 -20.55 -12.86
CA THR A 148 9.31 -19.32 -12.95
C THR A 148 8.76 -18.22 -12.05
N ILE A 149 9.59 -17.26 -11.70
CA ILE A 149 9.21 -16.10 -10.88
C ILE A 149 9.44 -14.84 -11.72
N LYS A 150 8.37 -14.06 -11.94
CA LYS A 150 8.51 -12.73 -12.52
C LYS A 150 8.76 -11.73 -11.40
N VAL A 151 9.82 -10.95 -11.57
CA VAL A 151 10.25 -9.91 -10.62
C VAL A 151 10.11 -8.55 -11.28
N TYR A 152 9.26 -7.72 -10.69
CA TYR A 152 9.02 -6.35 -11.08
C TYR A 152 9.66 -5.42 -10.05
N LYS A 153 10.59 -4.57 -10.50
CA LYS A 153 11.08 -3.45 -9.68
C LYS A 153 10.38 -2.18 -10.12
N TYR A 154 9.95 -1.37 -9.17
CA TYR A 154 9.28 -0.11 -9.47
C TYR A 154 9.69 1.01 -8.50
N ASP A 155 9.58 2.25 -8.98
CA ASP A 155 9.73 3.48 -8.19
C ASP A 155 8.36 4.17 -8.07
N VAL A 156 8.21 5.06 -7.08
CA VAL A 156 7.01 5.88 -6.89
C VAL A 156 7.34 7.36 -7.01
N ASP A 157 6.56 8.12 -7.77
CA ASP A 157 6.74 9.58 -7.85
C ASP A 157 6.08 10.34 -6.68
N ILE A 158 6.19 11.66 -6.74
CA ILE A 158 5.61 12.55 -5.74
C ILE A 158 4.07 12.51 -5.70
N GLU A 159 3.40 12.04 -6.75
CA GLU A 159 1.94 11.91 -6.83
C GLU A 159 1.45 10.53 -6.36
N GLY A 160 2.37 9.58 -6.16
CA GLY A 160 2.06 8.20 -5.77
C GLY A 160 1.90 7.25 -6.95
N ASN A 161 2.23 7.69 -8.18
CA ASN A 161 2.19 6.85 -9.36
C ASN A 161 3.38 5.86 -9.34
N LYS A 162 3.14 4.61 -9.75
CA LYS A 162 4.14 3.54 -9.77
C LYS A 162 4.72 3.35 -11.17
N PHE A 163 6.05 3.33 -11.27
CA PHE A 163 6.78 3.21 -12.53
C PHE A 163 7.66 1.97 -12.52
N ILE A 164 7.39 1.02 -13.41
CA ILE A 164 8.22 -0.19 -13.54
C ILE A 164 9.59 0.20 -14.10
N LYS A 165 10.64 -0.08 -13.32
CA LYS A 165 12.05 0.15 -13.68
C LYS A 165 12.63 -1.03 -14.45
N SER A 166 12.22 -2.24 -14.07
CA SER A 166 12.69 -3.45 -14.75
C SER A 166 11.75 -4.63 -14.48
N VAL A 167 11.69 -5.54 -15.43
CA VAL A 167 11.05 -6.85 -15.29
C VAL A 167 12.09 -7.92 -15.61
N LYS A 168 12.19 -8.93 -14.74
CA LYS A 168 13.10 -10.08 -14.92
C LYS A 168 12.37 -11.38 -14.62
N ALA A 169 12.77 -12.46 -15.28
CA ALA A 169 12.42 -13.82 -14.88
C ALA A 169 13.56 -14.39 -14.02
N SER A 170 13.20 -15.02 -12.91
CA SER A 170 14.10 -15.69 -11.97
C SER A 170 13.56 -17.08 -11.67
N GLN A 171 14.45 -18.02 -11.34
CA GLN A 171 14.05 -19.29 -10.70
C GLN A 171 14.23 -19.24 -9.18
N ASN A 172 14.90 -18.21 -8.68
CA ASN A 172 15.14 -18.01 -7.26
C ASN A 172 14.07 -17.07 -6.68
N ASP A 173 13.42 -17.52 -5.61
CA ASP A 173 12.56 -16.70 -4.78
C ASP A 173 13.45 -15.87 -3.84
N TYR A 174 13.60 -14.57 -4.12
CA TYR A 174 14.52 -13.74 -3.31
C TYR A 174 13.94 -13.38 -1.93
N PHE A 175 12.68 -13.73 -1.66
CA PHE A 175 12.03 -13.47 -0.38
C PHE A 175 11.60 -14.74 0.35
N ALA A 176 11.77 -15.93 -0.26
CA ALA A 176 11.74 -17.17 0.49
C ALA A 176 12.64 -16.98 1.71
N ALA A 177 12.03 -17.04 2.89
CA ALA A 177 12.73 -16.92 4.15
C ALA A 177 13.98 -17.81 4.06
N TYR A 178 15.15 -17.24 4.37
CA TYR A 178 16.34 -18.02 4.61
C TYR A 178 15.98 -19.06 5.68
N GLU A 179 15.68 -20.29 5.27
CA GLU A 179 15.59 -21.44 6.16
C GLU A 179 16.94 -21.67 6.85
#